data_AF-A0A353CBS8-F1
#
_entry.id   AF-A0A353CBS8-F1
#
_cell.length_a   1.000
_cell.length_b   1.000
_cell.length_c   1.000
_cell.angle_alpha   90.00
_cell.angle_beta   90.00
_cell.angle_gamma   90.00
#
_symmetry.space_group_name_H-M   'P 1'
#
loop_
_entity.id
_entity.type
_entity.pdbx_description
1 polymer ?
#
loop_
_entity_poly.entity_id
_entity_poly.type
_entity_poly.pdbx_seq_one_letter_code
_entity_poly.pdbx_strand_id
1 'polypeptide(L)' 'MKNSVIGPGVHVEEKVLIEDSVIWAYTRISTLAEIRGAIIGKSCHIGRNVSIGEETVLGDKTSLPDYSRV' A
#
# COMPACT_ATOMS: atom_id res chain seq x y z
N MET A 1 1.69 10.67 -5.72
CA MET A 1 1.08 10.68 -4.38
C MET A 1 0.14 11.85 -4.29
N LYS A 2 -1.12 11.61 -3.93
CA LYS A 2 -2.12 12.66 -3.73
C LYS A 2 -2.95 12.34 -2.48
N ASN A 3 -3.20 13.34 -1.64
CA ASN A 3 -4.11 13.24 -0.48
C ASN A 3 -3.87 12.00 0.41
N SER A 4 -2.61 11.59 0.55
CA SER A 4 -2.27 10.34 1.23
C SER A 4 -1.39 10.61 2.43
N VAL A 5 -1.55 9.79 3.47
CA VAL A 5 -0.75 9.84 4.70
C VAL A 5 0.21 8.67 4.71
N ILE A 6 1.49 8.94 4.95
CA ILE A 6 2.53 7.90 5.01
C ILE A 6 3.19 7.94 6.38
N GLY A 7 3.14 6.80 7.07
CA GLY A 7 3.77 6.58 8.36
C GLY A 7 5.30 6.47 8.27
N PRO A 8 5.99 6.55 9.41
CA PRO A 8 7.44 6.45 9.46
C PRO A 8 7.93 5.04 9.04
N GLY A 9 9.09 4.99 8.38
CA GLY A 9 9.72 3.74 7.98
C GLY A 9 9.02 3.00 6.84
N VAL A 10 8.06 3.63 6.16
CA VAL A 10 7.46 3.08 4.94
C VAL A 10 8.48 3.13 3.81
N HIS A 11 8.60 2.02 3.08
CA HIS A 11 9.50 1.89 1.94
C HIS A 11 8.67 1.76 0.67
N VAL A 12 8.78 2.75 -0.22
CA VAL A 12 8.04 2.81 -1.48
C VAL A 12 9.03 2.63 -2.62
N GLU A 13 8.82 1.61 -3.46
CA GLU A 13 9.63 1.38 -4.66
C GLU A 13 9.18 2.25 -5.85
N GLU A 14 9.75 2.01 -7.03
CA GLU A 14 9.50 2.82 -8.22
C GLU A 14 8.11 2.61 -8.81
N LYS A 15 7.59 3.66 -9.48
CA LYS A 15 6.31 3.63 -10.21
C LYS A 15 5.10 3.20 -9.37
N VAL A 16 5.15 3.43 -8.06
CA VAL A 16 4.02 3.20 -7.17
C VAL A 16 3.06 4.39 -7.24
N LEU A 17 1.77 4.10 -7.36
CA LEU A 17 0.71 5.10 -7.29
C LEU A 17 -0.01 4.98 -5.94
N ILE A 18 -0.13 6.10 -5.23
CA ILE A 18 -0.83 6.19 -3.94
C ILE A 18 -1.71 7.44 -3.98
N GLU A 19 -3.02 7.24 -3.89
CA GLU A 19 -4.02 8.30 -3.92
C GLU A 19 -5.07 8.09 -2.82
N ASP A 20 -5.43 9.15 -2.13
CA ASP A 20 -6.50 9.17 -1.11
C ASP A 20 -6.38 8.03 -0.07
N SER A 21 -5.15 7.63 0.27
CA SER A 21 -4.87 6.43 1.06
C SER A 21 -4.07 6.72 2.33
N VAL A 22 -4.21 5.86 3.34
CA VAL A 22 -3.47 5.95 4.60
C VAL A 22 -2.58 4.73 4.76
N ILE A 23 -1.26 4.95 4.78
CA ILE A 23 -0.26 3.88 4.94
C ILE A 23 0.40 4.03 6.29
N TRP A 24 0.27 3.02 7.14
CA TRP A 24 0.88 3.00 8.46
C TRP A 24 2.36 2.59 8.43
N ALA A 25 3.02 2.76 9.57
CA ALA A 25 4.46 2.62 9.73
C ALA A 25 5.00 1.24 9.33
N TYR A 26 6.26 1.22 8.88
CA TYR A 26 7.02 0.01 8.54
C TYR A 26 6.44 -0.86 7.42
N THR A 27 5.62 -0.28 6.54
CA THR A 27 5.04 -0.99 5.38
C THR A 27 5.97 -0.92 4.17
N ARG A 28 6.08 -2.02 3.43
CA ARG A 28 6.86 -2.10 2.19
C ARG A 28 5.94 -2.19 0.99
N ILE A 29 6.13 -1.30 0.03
CA ILE A 29 5.32 -1.22 -1.19
C ILE A 29 6.22 -1.42 -2.40
N SER A 30 6.03 -2.54 -3.08
CA SER A 30 6.83 -2.90 -4.24
C SER A 30 6.39 -2.21 -5.53
N THR A 31 7.28 -2.27 -6.52
CA THR A 31 7.15 -1.60 -7.82
C THR A 31 5.80 -1.89 -8.51
N LEU A 32 5.26 -0.86 -9.18
CA LEU A 32 3.98 -0.90 -9.91
C LEU A 32 2.75 -1.18 -9.04
N ALA A 33 2.84 -1.04 -7.72
CA ALA A 33 1.65 -1.12 -6.87
C ALA A 33 0.76 0.13 -7.06
N GLU A 34 -0.54 -0.10 -7.16
CA GLU A 34 -1.56 0.95 -7.23
C GLU A 34 -2.45 0.87 -6.00
N ILE A 35 -2.47 1.95 -5.21
CA ILE A 35 -3.22 2.05 -3.97
C ILE A 35 -4.12 3.28 -4.06
N ARG A 36 -5.43 3.09 -4.03
CA ARG A 36 -6.42 4.17 -4.15
C ARG A 36 -7.47 4.01 -3.07
N GLY A 37 -7.72 5.05 -2.27
CA GLY A 37 -8.80 5.04 -1.26
C GLY A 37 -8.67 3.97 -0.17
N ALA A 38 -7.45 3.50 0.13
CA ALA A 38 -7.23 2.33 0.99
C ALA A 38 -6.53 2.67 2.32
N ILE A 39 -6.77 1.86 3.34
CA ILE A 39 -6.10 1.93 4.63
C ILE A 39 -5.19 0.72 4.78
N ILE A 40 -3.88 0.96 4.83
CA ILE A 40 -2.85 -0.08 4.96
C ILE A 40 -2.31 -0.07 6.38
N GLY A 41 -2.49 -1.18 7.11
CA GLY A 41 -1.99 -1.39 8.46
C GLY A 41 -0.46 -1.35 8.57
N LYS A 42 0.03 -1.55 9.80
CA LYS A 42 1.46 -1.51 10.14
C LYS A 42 2.15 -2.79 9.68
N SER A 43 3.43 -2.65 9.30
CA SER A 43 4.27 -3.79 8.93
C SER A 43 3.69 -4.66 7.81
N CYS A 44 2.98 -4.04 6.86
CA CYS A 44 2.42 -4.74 5.71
C CYS A 44 3.45 -4.91 4.59
N HIS A 45 3.26 -5.94 3.78
CA HIS A 45 4.05 -6.19 2.58
C HIS A 45 3.13 -6.20 1.36
N ILE A 46 3.32 -5.23 0.46
CA ILE A 46 2.59 -5.13 -0.79
C ILE A 46 3.53 -5.57 -1.91
N GLY A 47 3.17 -6.68 -2.57
CA GLY A 47 3.89 -7.24 -3.71
C GLY A 47 3.86 -6.35 -4.95
N ARG A 48 4.55 -6.81 -5.99
CA ARG A 48 4.66 -6.12 -7.27
C ARG A 48 3.35 -6.17 -8.04
N ASN A 49 3.02 -5.08 -8.74
CA ASN A 49 1.85 -5.00 -9.61
C ASN A 49 0.53 -5.37 -8.89
N VAL A 50 0.45 -5.03 -7.60
CA VAL A 50 -0.74 -5.20 -6.76
C VAL A 50 -1.67 -4.00 -6.97
N SER A 51 -2.97 -4.26 -7.05
CA SER A 51 -3.99 -3.21 -7.11
C SER A 51 -4.85 -3.27 -5.84
N ILE A 52 -4.92 -2.16 -5.13
CA ILE A 52 -5.74 -1.98 -3.93
C ILE A 52 -6.78 -0.90 -4.22
N GLY A 53 -8.04 -1.30 -4.23
CA GLY A 53 -9.20 -0.46 -4.47
C GLY A 53 -9.63 0.37 -3.27
N GLU A 54 -10.61 1.24 -3.53
CA GLU A 54 -11.22 2.10 -2.54
C GLU A 54 -11.95 1.27 -1.47
N GLU A 55 -12.03 1.81 -0.25
CA GLU A 55 -12.68 1.18 0.91
C GLU A 55 -12.00 -0.11 1.42
N THR A 56 -10.85 -0.50 0.83
CA THR A 56 -10.08 -1.66 1.29
C THR A 56 -9.26 -1.32 2.54
N VAL A 57 -9.41 -2.17 3.56
CA VAL A 57 -8.64 -2.08 4.81
C VAL A 57 -7.75 -3.32 4.94
N LEU A 58 -6.44 -3.13 4.87
CA LEU A 58 -5.48 -4.18 5.20
C LEU A 58 -5.12 -4.10 6.68
N GLY A 59 -5.34 -5.20 7.40
CA GLY A 59 -4.95 -5.32 8.81
C GLY A 59 -3.42 -5.31 8.99
N ASP A 60 -2.97 -5.14 10.22
CA ASP A 60 -1.55 -5.17 10.56
C ASP A 60 -0.90 -6.51 10.17
N LYS A 61 0.36 -6.47 9.70
CA LYS A 61 1.13 -7.65 9.25
C LYS A 61 0.51 -8.41 8.08
N THR A 62 -0.31 -7.74 7.26
CA THR A 62 -0.86 -8.32 6.03
C THR A 62 0.19 -8.35 4.93
N SER A 63 0.23 -9.46 4.19
CA SER A 63 1.10 -9.63 3.03
C SER A 63 0.26 -9.92 1.80
N LEU A 64 0.33 -9.04 0.80
CA LEU A 64 -0.27 -9.25 -0.51
C LEU A 64 0.80 -9.78 -1.47
N PRO A 65 0.61 -10.97 -2.07
CA PRO A 65 1.53 -11.49 -3.07
C PRO A 65 1.45 -10.69 -4.38
N ASP A 66 2.48 -10.83 -5.21
CA ASP A 66 2.56 -10.17 -6.52
C ASP A 66 1.31 -10.46 -7.37
N TYR A 67 0.88 -9.47 -8.15
CA TYR A 67 -0.32 -9.52 -9.02
C TYR A 67 -1.66 -9.69 -8.29
N SER A 68 -1.70 -9.53 -6.97
CA SER A 68 -2.95 -9.56 -6.21
C SER A 68 -3.82 -8.32 -6.47
N ARG A 69 -5.14 -8.51 -6.39
CA ARG A 69 -6.13 -7.44 -6.52
C ARG A 69 -7.15 -7.55 -5.40
N VAL A 70 -7.34 -6.47 -4.66
CA VAL A 70 -8.25 -6.35 -3.52
C VAL A 70 -8.87 -4.98 -3.46
#